data_AF-B2B6Y5-F1
#
_entry.id   AF-B2B6Y5-F1
#
_cell.length_a   1.000
_cell.length_b   1.000
_cell.length_c   1.000
_cell.angle_alpha   90.00
_cell.angle_beta   90.00
_cell.angle_gamma   90.00
#
_symmetry.space_group_name_H-M   'P 1'
#
loop_
_entity.id
_entity.type
_entity.pdbx_description
1 polymer ?
#
loop_
_entity_poly.entity_id
_entity_poly.type
_entity_poly.pdbx_seq_one_letter_code
_entity_poly.pdbx_strand_id
1 'polypeptide(L)' 'MPQEIGDIKQFIEICRRSDASSARIKKNKSQIKFKVRCQRHLYTLVLKDSDKAEKLKQSLPPTLVITDIPKRNKKVQA' A
#
# COMPACT_ATOMS: atom_id res chain seq x y z
N MET A 1 -14.91 -0.21 -2.74
CA MET A 1 -14.49 -0.10 -4.15
C MET A 1 -13.01 0.32 -4.23
N PRO A 2 -12.24 -0.11 -5.24
CA PRO A 2 -10.86 0.33 -5.42
C PRO A 2 -10.80 1.77 -5.95
N GLN A 3 -9.90 2.58 -5.42
CA GLN A 3 -9.60 3.93 -5.91
C GLN A 3 -8.08 4.12 -5.99
N GLU A 4 -7.61 4.82 -7.02
CA GLU A 4 -6.20 5.18 -7.17
C GLU A 4 -5.96 6.61 -6.68
N ILE A 5 -4.82 6.83 -6.04
CA ILE A 5 -4.36 8.15 -5.58
C ILE A 5 -3.03 8.44 -6.26
N GLY A 6 -2.89 9.64 -6.84
CA GLY A 6 -1.66 10.10 -7.47
C GLY A 6 -0.70 10.82 -6.51
N ASP A 7 -1.23 11.52 -5.50
CA ASP A 7 -0.43 12.33 -4.57
C ASP A 7 -0.03 11.53 -3.30
N ILE A 8 1.26 11.57 -2.98
CA ILE A 8 1.83 10.98 -1.78
C ILE A 8 1.30 11.65 -0.51
N LYS A 9 1.11 12.98 -0.51
CA LYS A 9 0.63 13.71 0.68
C LYS A 9 -0.78 13.26 1.06
N GLN A 10 -1.67 13.19 0.06
CA GLN A 10 -3.03 12.69 0.23
C GLN A 10 -3.05 11.24 0.71
N PHE A 11 -2.13 10.40 0.21
CA PHE A 11 -2.00 9.03 0.67
C PHE A 11 -1.64 8.93 2.16
N ILE A 12 -0.68 9.73 2.63
CA ILE A 12 -0.27 9.75 4.05
C ILE A 12 -1.43 10.23 4.94
N GLU A 13 -2.16 11.25 4.51
CA GLU A 13 -3.35 11.73 5.22
C GLU A 13 -4.39 10.62 5.38
N ILE A 14 -4.62 9.83 4.31
CA ILE A 14 -5.55 8.70 4.36
C ILE A 14 -5.07 7.61 5.32
N CYS A 15 -3.77 7.33 5.38
CA CYS A 15 -3.22 6.37 6.32
C CYS A 15 -3.36 6.78 7.80
N ARG A 16 -3.53 8.08 8.09
CA ARG A 16 -3.70 8.61 9.46
C ARG A 16 -5.17 8.66 9.91
N ARG A 17 -6.12 8.44 9.01
CA ARG A 17 -7.55 8.44 9.35
C ARG A 17 -7.91 7.24 10.23
N SER A 18 -8.91 7.41 11.08
CA SER A 18 -9.42 6.36 11.98
C SER A 18 -10.07 5.18 11.25
N ASP A 19 -10.51 5.36 10.00
CA ASP A 19 -11.13 4.31 9.19
C ASP A 19 -10.12 3.44 8.44
N ALA A 20 -8.82 3.80 8.47
CA ALA A 20 -7.75 3.01 7.89
C ALA A 20 -7.41 1.81 8.81
N SER A 21 -7.64 0.60 8.31
CA SER A 21 -7.50 -0.64 9.08
C SER A 21 -6.20 -1.39 8.82
N SER A 22 -5.76 -1.45 7.56
CA SER A 22 -4.56 -2.17 7.19
C SER A 22 -3.95 -1.62 5.90
N ALA A 23 -2.63 -1.70 5.78
CA ALA A 23 -1.89 -1.40 4.57
C ALA A 23 -1.25 -2.67 4.01
N ARG A 24 -1.35 -2.84 2.70
CA ARG A 24 -0.73 -3.94 1.96
C ARG A 24 0.27 -3.36 0.97
N ILE A 25 1.54 -3.75 1.10
CA ILE A 25 2.60 -3.31 0.20
C ILE A 25 2.85 -4.42 -0.81
N LYS A 26 2.50 -4.19 -2.07
CA LYS A 26 2.72 -5.15 -3.16
C LYS A 26 3.87 -4.68 -4.03
N LYS A 27 5.01 -5.40 -3.95
CA LYS A 27 6.14 -5.20 -4.86
C LYS A 27 5.91 -5.99 -6.15
N ASN A 28 5.87 -5.29 -7.29
CA ASN A 28 5.88 -5.88 -8.64
C ASN A 28 7.28 -5.78 -9.25
N LYS A 29 7.47 -6.13 -10.53
CA LYS A 29 8.79 -6.02 -11.19
C LYS A 29 9.24 -4.56 -11.33
N SER A 30 8.35 -3.66 -11.73
CA SER A 30 8.70 -2.26 -12.07
C SER A 30 7.93 -1.22 -11.26
N GLN A 31 7.07 -1.66 -10.34
CA GLN A 31 6.17 -0.80 -9.58
C GLN A 31 5.97 -1.36 -8.18
N ILE A 32 5.81 -0.48 -7.21
CA ILE A 32 5.41 -0.81 -5.84
C ILE A 32 4.04 -0.18 -5.62
N LYS A 33 3.07 -0.99 -5.18
CA LYS A 33 1.71 -0.53 -4.91
C LYS A 33 1.46 -0.55 -3.41
N PHE A 34 1.20 0.62 -2.85
CA PHE A 34 0.76 0.78 -1.47
C PHE A 34 -0.76 0.77 -1.46
N LYS A 35 -1.36 -0.22 -0.80
CA LYS A 35 -2.80 -0.42 -0.78
C LYS A 35 -3.32 -0.28 0.64
N VAL A 36 -3.95 0.83 0.99
CA VAL A 36 -4.56 1.02 2.31
C VAL A 36 -6.05 0.69 2.25
N ARG A 37 -6.48 -0.18 3.16
CA ARG A 37 -7.87 -0.56 3.31
C ARG A 37 -8.55 0.36 4.31
N CYS A 38 -9.50 1.14 3.81
CA CYS A 38 -10.45 1.89 4.62
C CYS A 38 -11.78 1.13 4.69
N GLN A 39 -12.74 1.67 5.44
CA GLN A 39 -14.08 1.07 5.59
C GLN A 39 -14.77 0.87 4.22
N ARG A 40 -14.83 1.95 3.42
CA ARG A 40 -15.54 1.95 2.12
C ARG A 40 -14.63 1.68 0.91
N HIS A 41 -13.42 2.23 0.92
CA HIS A 41 -12.52 2.22 -0.23
C HIS A 41 -11.22 1.46 0.05
N LEU A 42 -10.66 0.88 -1.01
CA LEU A 42 -9.28 0.42 -1.03
C LEU A 42 -8.49 1.42 -1.85
N TYR A 43 -7.71 2.25 -1.17
CA TYR A 43 -6.90 3.27 -1.82
C TYR A 43 -5.56 2.67 -2.24
N THR A 44 -5.16 2.91 -3.48
CA THR A 44 -3.89 2.43 -4.02
C THR A 44 -3.04 3.61 -4.48
N LEU A 45 -1.82 3.72 -3.96
CA LEU A 45 -0.77 4.58 -4.50
C LEU A 45 0.23 3.71 -5.27
N VAL A 46 0.57 4.10 -6.49
CA VAL A 46 1.54 3.40 -7.34
C VAL A 46 2.82 4.22 -7.43
N LEU A 47 3.93 3.65 -6.98
CA LEU A 47 5.27 4.24 -7.10
C LEU A 47 6.14 3.39 -8.03
N LYS A 48 6.96 4.05 -8.85
CA LYS A 48 7.96 3.38 -9.71
C LYS A 48 9.34 3.34 -9.07
N ASP A 49 9.63 4.33 -8.22
CA ASP A 49 10.89 4.55 -7.54
C ASP A 49 10.96 3.75 -6.23
N SER A 50 11.98 2.90 -6.08
CA SER A 50 12.18 2.04 -4.90
C SER A 50 12.56 2.83 -3.65
N ASP A 51 13.39 3.86 -3.80
CA ASP A 51 13.96 4.60 -2.67
C ASP A 51 12.89 5.49 -2.04
N LYS A 52 12.05 6.10 -2.89
CA LYS A 52 10.85 6.83 -2.41
C LYS A 52 9.86 5.89 -1.74
N ALA A 53 9.70 4.67 -2.24
CA ALA A 53 8.81 3.69 -1.62
C ALA A 53 9.29 3.27 -0.22
N GLU A 54 10.59 3.08 -0.01
CA GLU A 54 11.13 2.75 1.31
C GLU A 54 10.96 3.91 2.31
N LYS A 55 11.23 5.15 1.88
CA LYS A 55 10.97 6.34 2.69
C LYS A 55 9.47 6.49 3.03
N LEU A 56 8.59 6.21 2.07
CA LEU A 56 7.15 6.23 2.31
C LEU A 56 6.74 5.17 3.33
N LYS A 57 7.29 3.95 3.23
CA LYS A 57 7.03 2.87 4.19
C LYS A 57 7.39 3.27 5.62
N GLN A 58 8.50 3.99 5.80
CA GLN A 58 8.92 4.53 7.10
C GLN A 58 8.01 5.66 7.62
N SER A 59 7.39 6.42 6.71
CA SER A 59 6.49 7.52 7.05
C SER A 59 5.07 7.07 7.43
N LEU A 60 4.75 5.79 7.26
CA LEU A 60 3.44 5.25 7.62
C LEU A 60 3.28 5.21 9.14
N PRO A 61 2.07 5.46 9.65
CA PRO A 61 1.81 5.38 11.09
C PRO A 61 2.06 3.95 11.60
N PRO A 62 2.79 3.78 12.73
CA PRO A 62 3.14 2.46 13.27
C PRO A 62 1.93 1.70 13.81
N THR A 63 0.82 2.40 14.08
CA THR A 63 -0.46 1.81 14.48
C THR A 63 -1.17 1.06 13.35
N LEU A 64 -0.79 1.33 12.09
CA LEU A 64 -1.41 0.70 10.93
C LEU A 64 -0.75 -0.66 10.67
N VAL A 65 -1.57 -1.71 10.58
CA VAL A 65 -1.07 -3.06 10.30
C VAL A 65 -0.55 -3.11 8.86
N ILE A 66 0.77 -3.24 8.70
CA ILE A 66 1.44 -3.32 7.40
C ILE A 66 1.72 -4.79 7.06
N THR A 67 1.26 -5.24 5.90
CA THR A 67 1.57 -6.57 5.35
C THR A 67 2.29 -6.44 4.01
N ASP A 68 3.51 -6.94 3.92
CA ASP A 68 4.22 -7.09 2.66
C ASP A 68 3.71 -8.33 1.92
N ILE A 69 3.20 -8.15 0.69
CA ILE A 69 2.72 -9.25 -0.14
C ILE A 69 3.87 -9.68 -1.07
N PRO A 70 4.49 -10.85 -0.85
CA PRO A 70 5.49 -11.36 -1.77
C PRO A 70 4.88 -11.64 -3.15
N LYS A 71 5.73 -11.72 -4.19
CA LYS A 71 5.28 -12.22 -5.49
C LYS A 71 4.77 -13.65 -5.29
N ARG A 72 3.47 -13.87 -5.49
CA ARG A 72 2.87 -15.20 -5.39
C ARG A 72 3.54 -16.08 -6.45
N ASN A 73 4.45 -16.97 -6.03
CA ASN A 73 4.78 -18.13 -6.85
C ASN A 73 3.47 -18.90 -6.98
N LYS A 74 3.01 -19.16 -8.21
CA LYS A 74 1.84 -20.01 -8.44
C LYS A 74 2.16 -21.36 -7.79
N LYS A 75 1.59 -21.65 -6.63
CA LYS A 75 1.52 -23.04 -6.16
C LYS A 75 0.71 -23.76 -7.23
N VAL A 76 1.39 -24.63 -7.96
CA VAL A 76 0.78 -25.67 -8.77
C VAL A 76 -0.18 -26.40 -7.83
N GLN A 77 -1.48 -26.17 -7.99
CA GLN A 77 -2.47 -27.06 -7.41
C GLN A 77 -2.43 -28.31 -8.29
N ALA A 78 -1.92 -29.38 -7.71
CA ALA A 78 -2.08 -30.73 -8.22
C ALA A 78 -3.55 -31.16 -8.11
#